data_AF-A0A9D5V6Z2-F1
#
_entry.id   AF-A0A9D5V6Z2-F1
#
_cell.length_a   1.000
_cell.length_b   1.000
_cell.length_c   1.000
_cell.angle_alpha   90.00
_cell.angle_beta   90.00
_cell.angle_gamma   90.00
#
_symmetry.space_group_name_H-M   'P 1'
#
loop_
_entity.id
_entity.type
_entity.pdbx_description
1 polymer ?
#
loop_
_entity_poly.entity_id
_entity_poly.type
_entity_poly.pdbx_seq_one_letter_code
_entity_poly.pdbx_strand_id
1 'polypeptide(L)'
;MMTTAVAFDTHKFVRRLRDAGVEEGQAEAFSDAFQEVREAQLEELATKSDLTGLKSELKGEIAELRSELKGDIRELRGEVERLAEFTSREFKRQEESTSGGFKRQEESISERFKRQEEILRRDIREFRLEIEARLQKSAGEALLLRWMFGFLLAGVISIILKLFLPP
;
A
#
# COMPACT_ATOMS: atom_id res chain seq x y z
N MET A 1 11.31 -14.04 -58.11
CA MET A 1 10.84 -13.56 -59.43
C MET A 1 11.80 -12.49 -59.93
N MET A 2 12.64 -12.83 -60.91
CA MET A 2 13.46 -11.84 -61.61
C MET A 2 12.53 -10.84 -62.31
N THR A 3 12.69 -9.55 -62.04
CA THR A 3 12.08 -8.51 -62.89
C THR A 3 12.83 -8.57 -64.20
N THR A 4 12.19 -9.08 -65.25
CA THR A 4 12.61 -8.76 -66.61
C THR A 4 12.30 -7.28 -66.80
N ALA A 5 13.28 -6.43 -66.51
CA ALA A 5 13.28 -5.09 -67.08
C ALA A 5 13.21 -5.29 -68.59
N VAL A 6 12.15 -4.81 -69.25
CA VAL A 6 12.06 -4.89 -70.70
C VAL A 6 13.20 -4.04 -71.24
N ALA A 7 14.24 -4.70 -71.76
CA ALA A 7 15.41 -4.03 -72.28
C ALA A 7 14.98 -3.09 -73.43
N PHE A 8 15.53 -1.88 -73.46
CA PHE A 8 15.31 -0.99 -74.59
C PHE A 8 16.02 -1.59 -75.80
N ASP A 9 15.27 -1.82 -76.88
CA ASP A 9 15.84 -2.31 -78.14
C ASP A 9 16.14 -1.10 -79.03
N THR A 10 17.35 -0.57 -78.89
CA THR A 10 17.88 0.58 -79.63
C THR A 10 17.73 0.37 -81.15
N HIS A 11 18.03 -0.84 -81.63
CA HIS A 11 17.97 -1.13 -83.07
C HIS A 11 16.54 -1.14 -83.62
N LYS A 12 15.59 -1.71 -82.86
CA LYS A 12 14.16 -1.65 -83.20
C LYS A 12 13.58 -0.24 -83.11
N PHE A 13 14.10 0.59 -82.21
CA PHE A 13 13.70 1.98 -82.06
C PHE A 13 14.16 2.84 -83.25
N VAL A 14 15.47 2.78 -83.59
CA VAL A 14 16.05 3.46 -84.76
C VAL A 14 15.36 3.03 -86.05
N ARG A 15 15.15 1.71 -86.25
CA ARG A 15 14.45 1.19 -87.43
C ARG A 15 13.05 1.79 -87.60
N ARG A 16 12.28 1.93 -86.51
CA ARG A 16 10.93 2.52 -86.57
C ARG A 16 10.95 4.00 -86.95
N LEU A 17 11.93 4.76 -86.46
CA LEU A 17 12.09 6.17 -86.83
C LEU A 17 12.44 6.31 -88.31
N ARG A 18 13.33 5.46 -88.81
CA ARG A 18 13.68 5.42 -90.24
C ARG A 18 12.49 5.03 -91.12
N ASP A 19 11.72 4.02 -90.73
CA ASP A 19 10.51 3.59 -91.44
C ASP A 19 9.44 4.71 -91.44
N ALA A 20 9.50 5.66 -90.48
CA ALA A 20 8.66 6.85 -90.40
C ALA A 20 9.23 8.07 -91.15
N GLY A 21 10.36 7.93 -91.86
CA GLY A 21 10.97 8.97 -92.67
C GLY A 21 12.00 9.85 -91.95
N VAL A 22 12.43 9.50 -90.74
CA VAL A 22 13.55 10.16 -90.05
C VAL A 22 14.88 9.69 -90.67
N GLU A 23 15.79 10.63 -90.90
CA GLU A 23 17.14 10.32 -91.40
C GLU A 23 17.94 9.50 -90.38
N GLU A 24 18.84 8.62 -90.84
CA GLU A 24 19.51 7.62 -90.00
C GLU A 24 20.30 8.26 -88.85
N GLY A 25 21.09 9.31 -89.12
CA GLY A 25 21.84 10.03 -88.09
C GLY A 25 20.93 10.72 -87.06
N GLN A 26 19.78 11.25 -87.48
CA GLN A 26 18.78 11.80 -86.56
C GLN A 26 18.08 10.72 -85.73
N ALA A 27 17.76 9.57 -86.33
CA ALA A 27 17.13 8.45 -85.64
C ALA A 27 18.04 7.85 -84.55
N GLU A 28 19.35 7.76 -84.81
CA GLU A 28 20.36 7.39 -83.82
C GLU A 28 20.43 8.42 -82.68
N ALA A 29 20.53 9.72 -83.01
CA ALA A 29 20.59 10.78 -82.00
C ALA A 29 19.35 10.81 -81.09
N PHE A 30 18.15 10.55 -81.62
CA PHE A 30 16.94 10.42 -80.81
C PHE A 30 16.95 9.18 -79.91
N SER A 31 17.53 8.07 -80.37
CA SER A 31 17.65 6.86 -79.58
C SER A 31 18.58 7.05 -78.39
N ASP A 32 19.71 7.71 -78.60
CA ASP A 32 20.71 7.98 -77.56
C ASP A 32 20.15 8.93 -76.50
N ALA A 33 19.56 10.06 -76.93
CA ALA A 33 18.94 11.01 -76.00
C ALA A 33 17.78 10.37 -75.20
N PHE A 34 17.00 9.50 -75.82
CA PHE A 34 15.93 8.78 -75.12
C PHE A 34 16.49 7.75 -74.12
N GLN A 35 17.60 7.10 -74.46
CA GLN A 35 18.26 6.16 -73.57
C GLN A 35 18.87 6.85 -72.34
N GLU A 36 19.53 8.00 -72.52
CA GLU A 36 20.05 8.81 -71.40
C GLU A 36 18.94 9.23 -70.43
N VAL A 37 17.83 9.77 -70.94
CA VAL A 37 16.69 10.19 -70.10
C VAL A 37 16.08 9.01 -69.35
N ARG A 38 15.97 7.85 -70.01
CA ARG A 38 15.45 6.63 -69.39
C ARG A 38 16.38 6.10 -68.30
N GLU A 39 17.69 6.11 -68.52
CA GLU A 39 18.68 5.69 -67.53
C GLU A 39 18.62 6.58 -66.29
N ALA A 40 18.55 7.90 -66.47
CA ALA A 40 18.35 8.84 -65.37
C ALA A 40 17.03 8.60 -64.60
N GLN A 41 15.92 8.30 -65.30
CA GLN A 41 14.65 7.96 -64.65
C GLN A 41 14.70 6.63 -63.89
N LEU A 42 15.50 5.65 -64.33
CA LEU A 42 15.63 4.37 -63.66
C LEU A 42 16.50 4.47 -62.39
N GLU A 43 17.44 5.40 -62.33
CA GLU A 43 18.25 5.66 -61.13
C GLU A 43 17.44 6.26 -59.96
N GLU A 44 16.41 7.07 -60.24
CA GLU A 44 15.57 7.66 -59.19
C GLU A 44 14.56 6.67 -58.56
N LEU A 45 14.33 5.53 -59.20
CA LEU A 45 13.34 4.55 -58.75
C LEU A 45 13.93 3.62 -57.68
N ALA A 46 13.17 3.46 -56.58
CA ALA A 46 13.49 2.45 -55.58
C ALA A 46 13.53 1.05 -56.23
N THR A 47 14.67 0.40 -56.08
CA THR A 47 14.91 -0.92 -56.66
C THR A 47 14.24 -2.01 -55.82
N LYS A 48 14.10 -3.21 -56.39
CA LYS A 48 13.69 -4.37 -55.60
C LYS A 48 14.66 -4.67 -54.46
N SER A 49 15.94 -4.36 -54.63
CA SER A 49 16.96 -4.54 -53.59
C SER A 49 16.63 -3.65 -52.40
N ASP A 50 16.33 -2.37 -52.63
CA ASP A 50 15.97 -1.40 -51.59
C ASP A 50 14.72 -1.85 -50.82
N LEU A 51 13.69 -2.30 -51.55
CA LEU A 51 12.47 -2.84 -50.95
C LEU A 51 12.74 -4.11 -50.11
N THR A 52 13.65 -4.98 -50.56
CA THR A 52 14.03 -6.17 -49.78
C THR A 52 14.86 -5.80 -48.55
N GLY A 53 15.71 -4.77 -48.65
CA GLY A 53 16.46 -4.21 -47.53
C GLY A 53 15.53 -3.67 -46.44
N LEU A 54 14.65 -2.74 -46.81
CA LEU A 54 13.61 -2.18 -45.92
C LEU A 54 12.73 -3.27 -45.30
N LYS A 55 12.31 -4.28 -46.08
CA LYS A 55 11.53 -5.40 -45.55
C LYS A 55 12.31 -6.21 -44.52
N SER A 56 13.62 -6.37 -44.70
CA SER A 56 14.48 -7.09 -43.76
C SER A 56 14.67 -6.27 -42.48
N GLU A 57 14.92 -4.97 -42.62
CA GLU A 57 15.07 -4.03 -41.50
C GLU A 57 13.81 -3.98 -40.63
N LEU A 58 12.64 -3.76 -41.23
CA LEU A 58 11.35 -3.76 -40.51
C LEU A 58 11.08 -5.09 -39.80
N LYS A 59 11.47 -6.22 -40.39
CA LYS A 59 11.35 -7.53 -39.72
C LYS A 59 12.28 -7.64 -38.51
N GLY A 60 13.48 -7.06 -38.60
CA GLY A 60 14.44 -6.95 -37.51
C GLY A 60 13.86 -6.14 -36.36
N GLU A 61 13.42 -4.91 -36.64
CA GLU A 61 12.80 -4.02 -35.64
C GLU A 61 11.58 -4.66 -34.98
N ILE A 62 10.69 -5.30 -35.76
CA ILE A 62 9.53 -6.03 -35.19
C ILE A 62 9.97 -7.17 -34.28
N ALA A 63 11.05 -7.88 -34.61
CA ALA A 63 11.56 -8.95 -33.77
C ALA A 63 12.18 -8.42 -32.47
N GLU A 64 12.89 -7.29 -32.55
CA GLU A 64 13.48 -6.58 -31.41
C GLU A 64 12.40 -6.06 -30.46
N LEU A 65 11.41 -5.32 -30.96
CA LEU A 65 10.27 -4.83 -30.16
C LEU A 65 9.49 -5.98 -29.50
N ARG A 66 9.34 -7.12 -30.19
CA ARG A 66 8.73 -8.32 -29.60
C ARG A 66 9.57 -8.93 -28.48
N SER A 67 10.89 -8.82 -28.56
CA SER A 67 11.81 -9.28 -27.52
C SER A 67 11.75 -8.36 -26.30
N GLU A 68 11.83 -7.05 -26.52
CA GLU A 68 11.69 -6.03 -25.47
C GLU A 68 10.37 -6.18 -24.72
N LEU A 69 9.24 -6.23 -25.43
CA LEU A 69 7.93 -6.37 -24.79
C LEU A 69 7.80 -7.67 -23.98
N LYS A 70 8.45 -8.76 -24.41
CA LYS A 70 8.51 -10.00 -23.62
C LYS A 70 9.38 -9.85 -22.37
N GLY A 71 10.44 -9.05 -22.45
CA GLY A 71 11.26 -8.65 -21.31
C GLY A 71 10.43 -7.90 -20.28
N ASP A 72 9.77 -6.82 -20.71
CA ASP A 72 8.94 -5.97 -19.86
C ASP A 72 7.82 -6.76 -19.18
N ILE A 73 7.15 -7.67 -19.92
CA ILE A 73 6.11 -8.54 -19.35
C ILE A 73 6.67 -9.44 -18.25
N ARG A 74 7.89 -9.95 -18.39
CA ARG A 74 8.53 -10.78 -17.34
C ARG A 74 8.91 -9.93 -16.13
N GLU A 75 9.45 -8.74 -16.35
CA GLU A 75 9.80 -7.81 -15.29
C GLU A 75 8.57 -7.40 -14.46
N LEU A 76 7.50 -6.98 -15.14
CA LEU A 76 6.23 -6.62 -14.49
C LEU A 76 5.62 -7.80 -13.72
N ARG A 77 5.68 -9.03 -14.25
CA ARG A 77 5.26 -10.21 -13.50
C ARG A 77 6.06 -10.40 -12.21
N GLY A 78 7.39 -10.24 -12.29
CA GLY A 78 8.26 -10.30 -11.12
C GLY A 78 8.02 -9.17 -10.12
N GLU A 79 7.65 -7.98 -10.56
CA GLU A 79 7.23 -6.88 -9.67
C GLU A 79 5.92 -7.19 -8.94
N VAL A 80 4.92 -7.72 -9.66
CA VAL A 80 3.64 -8.11 -9.08
C VAL A 80 3.81 -9.22 -8.04
N GLU A 81 4.62 -10.24 -8.32
CA GLU A 81 4.94 -11.31 -7.36
C GLU A 81 5.61 -10.75 -6.10
N ARG A 82 6.63 -9.88 -6.25
CA ARG A 82 7.30 -9.21 -5.13
C ARG A 82 6.33 -8.36 -4.29
N LEU A 83 5.42 -7.64 -4.95
CA LEU A 83 4.41 -6.84 -4.26
C LEU A 83 3.43 -7.72 -3.48
N ALA A 84 2.98 -8.83 -4.06
CA ALA A 84 2.10 -9.79 -3.39
C ALA A 84 2.75 -10.41 -2.15
N GLU A 85 4.03 -10.78 -2.23
CA GLU A 85 4.82 -11.27 -1.10
C GLU A 85 5.02 -10.20 -0.02
N PHE A 86 5.28 -8.96 -0.43
CA PHE A 86 5.40 -7.83 0.49
C PHE A 86 4.09 -7.59 1.25
N THR A 87 2.96 -7.47 0.55
CA THR A 87 1.64 -7.26 1.16
C THR A 87 1.28 -8.40 2.12
N SER A 88 1.54 -9.65 1.74
CA SER A 88 1.28 -10.81 2.61
C SER A 88 2.12 -10.77 3.89
N ARG A 89 3.40 -10.37 3.79
CA ARG A 89 4.29 -10.21 4.95
C ARG A 89 3.83 -9.09 5.88
N GLU A 90 3.46 -7.94 5.33
CA GLU A 90 3.00 -6.80 6.13
C GLU A 90 1.66 -7.09 6.82
N PHE A 91 0.73 -7.74 6.11
CA PHE A 91 -0.54 -8.17 6.73
C PHE A 91 -0.30 -9.12 7.91
N LYS A 92 0.55 -10.13 7.73
CA LYS A 92 0.90 -11.08 8.80
C LYS A 92 1.56 -10.38 10.00
N ARG A 93 2.49 -9.45 9.76
CA ARG A 93 3.10 -8.64 10.82
C ARG A 93 2.08 -7.80 11.56
N GLN A 94 1.15 -7.19 10.85
CA GLN A 94 0.10 -6.37 11.44
C GLN A 94 -0.85 -7.22 12.30
N GLU A 95 -1.23 -8.41 11.84
CA GLU A 95 -2.06 -9.35 12.59
C GLU A 95 -1.35 -9.81 13.88
N GLU A 96 -0.08 -10.22 13.78
CA GLU A 96 0.74 -10.62 14.94
C GLU A 96 0.91 -9.47 15.94
N SER A 97 1.18 -8.26 15.45
CA SER A 97 1.32 -7.07 16.30
C SER A 97 0.01 -6.72 17.00
N THR A 98 -1.11 -6.77 16.28
CA THR A 98 -2.44 -6.47 16.81
C THR A 98 -2.84 -7.50 17.85
N SER A 99 -2.73 -8.78 17.53
CA SER A 99 -3.02 -9.89 18.45
C SER A 99 -2.16 -9.84 19.71
N GLY A 100 -0.84 -9.63 19.54
CA GLY A 100 0.08 -9.43 20.66
C GLY A 100 -0.24 -8.19 21.48
N GLY A 101 -0.67 -7.10 20.84
CA GLY A 101 -1.12 -5.87 21.50
C GLY A 101 -2.36 -6.10 22.37
N PHE A 102 -3.37 -6.76 21.83
CA PHE A 102 -4.58 -7.14 22.56
C PHE A 102 -4.26 -8.03 23.76
N LYS A 103 -3.45 -9.08 23.59
CA LYS A 103 -3.07 -9.98 24.68
C LYS A 103 -2.37 -9.23 25.83
N ARG A 104 -1.41 -8.35 25.50
CA ARG A 104 -0.74 -7.51 26.52
C ARG A 104 -1.72 -6.57 27.22
N GLN A 105 -2.69 -6.02 26.49
CA GLN A 105 -3.70 -5.14 27.05
C GLN A 105 -4.63 -5.92 28.00
N GLU A 106 -5.07 -7.12 27.62
CA GLU A 106 -5.87 -8.01 28.45
C GLU A 106 -5.14 -8.37 29.75
N GLU A 107 -3.87 -8.78 29.65
CA GLU A 107 -3.02 -9.07 30.81
C GLU A 107 -2.89 -7.83 31.72
N SER A 108 -2.63 -6.65 31.14
CA SER A 108 -2.53 -5.40 31.91
C SER A 108 -3.84 -5.03 32.63
N ILE A 109 -4.98 -5.19 31.95
CA ILE A 109 -6.31 -4.93 32.53
C ILE A 109 -6.56 -5.90 33.69
N SER A 110 -6.30 -7.20 33.49
CA SER A 110 -6.45 -8.23 34.53
C SER A 110 -5.63 -7.90 35.77
N GLU A 111 -4.36 -7.53 35.60
CA GLU A 111 -3.48 -7.14 36.70
C GLU A 111 -3.93 -5.86 37.41
N ARG A 112 -4.48 -4.88 36.68
CA ARG A 112 -5.09 -3.69 37.29
C ARG A 112 -6.34 -4.03 38.09
N PHE A 113 -7.20 -4.91 37.59
CA PHE A 113 -8.39 -5.35 38.31
C PHE A 113 -8.04 -6.08 39.61
N LYS A 114 -7.10 -7.04 39.57
CA LYS A 114 -6.63 -7.74 40.77
C LYS A 114 -6.11 -6.75 41.83
N ARG A 115 -5.27 -5.79 41.42
CA ARG A 115 -4.76 -4.75 42.33
C ARG A 115 -5.88 -3.92 42.94
N GLN A 116 -6.86 -3.50 42.14
CA GLN A 116 -8.01 -2.76 42.66
C GLN A 116 -8.84 -3.57 43.64
N GLU A 117 -9.06 -4.86 43.37
CA GLU A 117 -9.77 -5.74 44.29
C GLU A 117 -9.02 -5.91 45.62
N GLU A 118 -7.70 -6.08 45.58
CA GLU A 118 -6.87 -6.18 46.77
C GLU A 118 -6.89 -4.89 47.61
N ILE A 119 -6.83 -3.73 46.95
CA ILE A 119 -6.95 -2.41 47.59
C ILE A 119 -8.32 -2.27 48.23
N LEU A 120 -9.41 -2.50 47.48
CA LEU A 120 -10.78 -2.42 48.01
C LEU A 120 -10.99 -3.35 49.20
N ARG A 121 -10.48 -4.59 49.13
CA ARG A 121 -10.54 -5.55 50.25
C ARG A 121 -9.77 -5.04 51.47
N ARG A 122 -8.65 -4.34 51.27
CA ARG A 122 -7.88 -3.72 52.36
C ARG A 122 -8.66 -2.56 52.97
N ASP A 123 -9.15 -1.64 52.15
CA ASP A 123 -9.89 -0.45 52.60
C ASP A 123 -11.14 -0.84 53.39
N ILE A 124 -11.90 -1.86 52.94
CA ILE A 124 -13.06 -2.38 53.67
C ILE A 124 -12.65 -2.94 55.04
N ARG A 125 -11.52 -3.65 55.14
CA ARG A 125 -11.02 -4.16 56.42
C ARG A 125 -10.62 -3.02 57.35
N GLU A 126 -9.90 -2.03 56.83
CA GLU A 126 -9.48 -0.86 57.62
C GLU A 126 -10.69 -0.07 58.13
N PHE A 127 -11.67 0.21 57.26
CA PHE A 127 -12.90 0.90 57.64
C PHE A 127 -13.70 0.14 58.71
N ARG A 128 -13.78 -1.19 58.60
CA ARG A 128 -14.44 -2.03 59.60
C ARG A 128 -13.76 -1.92 60.97
N LEU A 129 -12.43 -1.99 61.01
CA LEU A 129 -11.65 -1.85 62.24
C LEU A 129 -11.81 -0.44 62.84
N GLU A 130 -11.85 0.60 62.01
CA GLU A 130 -12.07 1.97 62.49
C GLU A 130 -13.48 2.14 63.11
N ILE A 131 -14.52 1.58 62.49
CA ILE A 131 -15.88 1.60 63.05
C ILE A 131 -15.93 0.88 64.40
N GLU A 132 -15.36 -0.33 64.48
CA GLU A 132 -15.35 -1.12 65.71
C GLU A 132 -14.67 -0.34 66.85
N ALA A 133 -13.52 0.30 66.56
CA ALA A 133 -12.81 1.13 67.52
C ALA A 133 -13.63 2.35 67.98
N ARG A 134 -14.29 3.06 67.04
CA ARG A 134 -15.14 4.22 67.37
C ARG A 134 -16.38 3.83 68.20
N LEU A 135 -17.02 2.71 67.87
CA LEU A 135 -18.17 2.19 68.64
C LEU A 135 -17.75 1.78 70.05
N GLN A 136 -16.61 1.11 70.21
CA GLN A 136 -16.07 0.77 71.53
C GLN A 136 -15.80 2.03 72.37
N LYS A 137 -15.17 3.04 71.78
CA LYS A 137 -14.93 4.32 72.46
C LYS A 137 -16.24 4.98 72.91
N SER A 138 -17.22 5.08 72.00
CA SER A 138 -18.53 5.68 72.30
C SER A 138 -19.31 4.88 73.35
N ALA A 139 -19.27 3.55 73.32
CA ALA A 139 -19.89 2.70 74.33
C ALA A 139 -19.27 2.93 75.72
N GLY A 140 -17.94 3.10 75.79
CA GLY A 140 -17.24 3.46 77.02
C GLY A 140 -17.65 4.84 77.56
N GLU A 141 -17.70 5.85 76.68
CA GLU A 141 -18.19 7.19 77.02
C GLU A 141 -19.64 7.16 77.53
N ALA A 142 -20.53 6.38 76.90
CA ALA A 142 -21.92 6.22 77.31
C ALA A 142 -22.07 5.51 78.67
N LEU A 143 -21.27 4.48 78.95
CA LEU A 143 -21.27 3.80 80.26
C LEU A 143 -20.82 4.74 81.37
N LEU A 144 -19.75 5.51 81.15
CA LEU A 144 -19.25 6.50 82.10
C LEU A 144 -20.32 7.55 82.38
N LEU A 145 -20.95 8.09 81.33
CA LEU A 145 -22.01 9.06 81.45
C LEU A 145 -23.20 8.51 82.26
N ARG A 146 -23.60 7.25 82.03
CA ARG A 146 -24.67 6.58 82.80
C ARG A 146 -24.35 6.52 84.29
N TRP A 147 -23.10 6.21 84.66
CA TRP A 147 -22.66 6.22 86.06
C TRP A 147 -22.63 7.62 86.66
N MET A 148 -22.13 8.61 85.91
CA MET A 148 -22.11 10.02 86.35
C MET A 148 -23.52 10.53 86.66
N PHE A 149 -24.51 10.25 85.81
CA PHE A 149 -25.91 10.59 86.07
C PHE A 149 -26.44 9.93 87.35
N GLY A 150 -26.08 8.67 87.61
CA GLY A 150 -26.45 7.99 88.85
C GLY A 150 -25.91 8.68 90.11
N PHE A 151 -24.62 9.04 90.11
CA PHE A 151 -24.01 9.78 91.22
C PHE A 151 -24.60 11.18 91.39
N LEU A 152 -24.85 11.90 90.29
CA LEU A 152 -25.51 13.22 90.33
C LEU A 152 -26.92 13.12 90.94
N LEU A 153 -27.73 12.17 90.49
CA LEU A 153 -29.08 11.96 91.03
C LEU A 153 -29.04 11.60 92.52
N ALA A 154 -28.15 10.71 92.95
CA ALA A 154 -27.98 10.36 94.36
C ALA A 154 -27.56 11.58 95.20
N GLY A 155 -26.66 12.42 94.67
CA GLY A 155 -26.26 13.68 95.30
C GLY A 155 -27.44 14.64 95.47
N VAL A 156 -28.26 14.83 94.42
CA VAL A 156 -29.47 15.67 94.47
C VAL A 156 -30.46 15.14 95.51
N ILE A 157 -30.72 13.83 95.54
CA ILE A 157 -31.61 13.19 96.52
C ILE A 157 -31.10 13.39 97.95
N SER A 158 -29.79 13.27 98.19
CA SER A 158 -29.19 13.49 99.51
C SER A 158 -29.41 14.91 100.02
N ILE A 159 -29.27 15.91 99.14
CA ILE A 159 -29.55 17.32 99.46
C ILE A 159 -31.03 17.51 99.81
N ILE A 160 -31.94 16.92 99.03
CA ILE A 160 -33.38 16.99 99.29
C ILE A 160 -33.71 16.33 100.64
N LEU A 161 -33.20 15.13 100.92
CA LEU A 161 -33.41 14.45 102.20
C LEU A 161 -32.91 15.28 103.38
N LYS A 162 -31.73 15.89 103.26
CA LYS A 162 -31.17 16.78 104.28
C LYS A 162 -32.01 18.05 104.49
N LEU A 163 -32.70 18.54 103.46
CA LEU A 163 -33.57 19.71 103.55
C LEU A 163 -34.95 19.39 104.17
N PHE A 164 -35.44 18.16 104.00
CA PHE A 164 -36.81 17.77 104.37
C PHE A 164 -36.91 16.83 105.58
N LEU A 165 -35.82 16.22 106.07
CA LEU A 165 -35.80 15.52 107.36
C LEU A 165 -35.30 16.48 108.47
N PRO A 166 -36.12 16.82 109.48
CA PRO A 166 -35.65 17.53 110.66
C PRO A 166 -34.66 16.67 111.47
N PRO A 167 -33.75 17.28 112.26
CA PRO A 167 -32.69 16.59 112.99
C PRO A 167 -33.19 15.64 114.08
#